data_AF-A0AAN9AR39-F1
#
_entry.id   AF-A0AAN9AR39-F1
#
_cell.length_a   1.000
_cell.length_b   1.000
_cell.length_c   1.000
_cell.angle_alpha   90.00
_cell.angle_beta   90.00
_cell.angle_gamma   90.00
#
_symmetry.space_group_name_H-M   'P 1'
#
loop_
_entity.id
_entity.type
_entity.pdbx_description
1 polymer ?
#
loop_
_entity_poly.entity_id
_entity_poly.type
_entity_poly.pdbx_seq_one_letter_code
_entity_poly.pdbx_strand_id
1 'polypeptide(L)'
;MRVLGSGNCRQKKIQTLLLIAVIVVIYFLLQFFTLSKLGSVQGWKKHHFQSSNIQHMEENGDDLDETGDRYEDGDKSETGDKHDGVDELVANGKGNVQERPKSVPRGVHFSDAGSYKADARGLFKCLESELRIPMNQVNDDYCDCPDSSDEPGTSACPHARFFCTVQIPHRDVQFVYSSHVNDGICDCCDGSDEWQDKRVPSNMKLDGKTGAVFHTPCIDRCGDVMKILEDEQRIRRQGLLRQKRYLVAARNLTLFQRQKYGPAGIFYLLSQQCYEHKAHEYVYTVCPFESVRQQGTGGFGAKTMLGRHGEWTKQKSGDYVHSMRNGDATLCPDGQPRQTQLRFLCGLEDGIIDVTEASKCRYDVRFSSPAAC
;
A
#
# COMPACT_ATOMS: atom_id res chain seq x y z
N MET A 1 57.71 -80.17 -13.90
CA MET A 1 57.50 -78.74 -14.26
C MET A 1 56.32 -78.22 -13.45
N ARG A 2 56.57 -77.33 -12.47
CA ARG A 2 55.54 -76.77 -11.58
C ARG A 2 54.99 -75.46 -12.17
N VAL A 3 53.67 -75.34 -12.14
CA VAL A 3 52.85 -74.24 -12.64
C VAL A 3 52.95 -73.02 -11.70
N LEU A 4 53.21 -71.84 -12.27
CA LEU A 4 53.13 -70.53 -11.60
C LEU A 4 52.06 -69.68 -12.28
N GLY A 5 51.25 -68.96 -11.49
CA GLY A 5 50.63 -67.71 -11.93
C GLY A 5 49.11 -67.58 -11.79
N SER A 6 48.61 -67.42 -10.55
CA SER A 6 47.24 -66.90 -10.31
C SER A 6 47.15 -66.06 -9.02
N GLY A 7 47.99 -65.02 -8.91
CA GLY A 7 47.98 -64.10 -7.76
C GLY A 7 47.68 -62.64 -8.08
N ASN A 8 47.94 -62.17 -9.31
CA ASN A 8 48.08 -60.74 -9.60
C ASN A 8 46.79 -59.99 -10.00
N CYS A 9 45.66 -60.67 -10.21
CA CYS A 9 44.41 -60.02 -10.63
C CYS A 9 43.52 -59.61 -9.44
N ARG A 10 43.48 -60.44 -8.38
CA ARG A 10 42.67 -60.18 -7.18
C ARG A 10 43.21 -59.01 -6.36
N GLN A 11 44.53 -58.89 -6.27
CA GLN A 11 45.20 -57.83 -5.52
C GLN A 11 45.04 -56.44 -6.17
N LYS A 12 45.05 -56.38 -7.51
CA LYS A 12 44.77 -55.15 -8.25
C LYS A 12 43.31 -54.70 -8.09
N LYS A 13 42.34 -55.61 -8.14
CA LYS A 13 40.92 -55.29 -7.89
C LYS A 13 40.67 -54.75 -6.48
N ILE A 14 41.35 -55.31 -5.46
CA ILE A 14 41.25 -54.83 -4.08
C ILE A 14 41.87 -53.43 -3.95
N GLN A 15 43.03 -53.18 -4.57
CA GLN A 15 43.63 -51.84 -4.60
C GLN A 15 42.73 -50.81 -5.28
N THR A 16 42.09 -51.14 -6.41
CA THR A 16 41.18 -50.21 -7.09
C THR A 16 39.94 -49.91 -6.26
N LEU A 17 39.35 -50.92 -5.59
CA LEU A 17 38.21 -50.72 -4.70
C LEU A 17 38.55 -49.88 -3.48
N LEU A 18 39.73 -50.07 -2.89
CA LEU A 18 40.22 -49.23 -1.79
C LEU A 18 40.44 -47.78 -2.23
N LEU A 19 40.98 -47.57 -3.43
CA LEU A 19 41.18 -46.23 -3.97
C LEU A 19 39.85 -45.50 -4.19
N ILE A 20 38.84 -46.19 -4.74
CA ILE A 20 37.50 -45.63 -4.93
C ILE A 20 36.86 -45.30 -3.57
N ALA A 21 36.97 -46.18 -2.58
CA ALA A 21 36.45 -45.94 -1.24
C ALA A 21 37.08 -44.70 -0.59
N VAL A 22 38.40 -44.50 -0.73
CA VAL A 22 39.10 -43.31 -0.23
C VAL A 22 38.61 -42.04 -0.93
N ILE A 23 38.42 -42.07 -2.25
CA ILE A 23 37.91 -40.91 -3.01
C ILE A 23 36.48 -40.54 -2.56
N VAL A 24 35.61 -41.54 -2.36
CA VAL A 24 34.25 -41.33 -1.89
C VAL A 24 34.23 -40.73 -0.48
N VAL A 25 35.07 -41.23 0.43
CA VAL A 25 35.20 -40.67 1.79
C VAL A 25 35.71 -39.22 1.74
N ILE A 26 36.71 -38.92 0.91
CA ILE A 26 37.22 -37.54 0.73
C ILE A 26 36.11 -36.62 0.18
N TYR A 27 35.33 -37.08 -0.80
CA TYR A 27 34.22 -36.31 -1.35
C TYR A 27 33.17 -35.98 -0.27
N PHE A 28 32.78 -36.95 0.56
CA PHE A 28 31.83 -36.71 1.64
C PHE A 28 32.40 -35.81 2.74
N LEU A 29 33.69 -35.93 3.07
CA LEU A 29 34.36 -35.02 4.01
C LEU A 29 34.42 -33.58 3.47
N LEU A 30 34.66 -33.41 2.17
CA LEU A 30 34.63 -32.08 1.52
C LEU A 30 33.21 -31.49 1.50
N GLN A 31 32.18 -32.29 1.22
CA GLN A 31 30.78 -31.85 1.31
C GLN A 31 30.37 -31.49 2.75
N PHE A 32 30.89 -32.21 3.75
CA PHE A 32 30.66 -31.87 5.15
C PHE A 32 31.38 -30.57 5.56
N PHE A 33 32.58 -30.32 5.04
CA PHE A 33 33.32 -29.07 5.26
C PHE A 33 32.66 -27.85 4.57
N THR A 34 32.04 -28.03 3.40
CA THR A 34 31.28 -26.95 2.74
C THR A 34 29.96 -26.66 3.46
N LEU A 35 29.26 -27.69 3.96
CA LEU A 35 28.04 -27.53 4.75
C LEU A 35 28.27 -26.92 6.13
N SER A 36 29.38 -27.25 6.80
CA SER A 36 29.76 -26.63 8.08
C SER A 36 30.16 -25.16 7.94
N LYS A 37 30.65 -24.72 6.77
CA LYS A 37 30.82 -23.29 6.46
C LYS A 37 29.50 -22.56 6.19
N LEU A 38 28.44 -23.24 5.75
CA LEU A 38 27.09 -22.65 5.69
C LEU A 38 26.40 -22.60 7.07
N GLY A 39 26.77 -23.50 7.98
CA GLY A 39 26.17 -23.61 9.33
C GLY A 39 26.61 -22.53 10.34
N SER A 40 27.60 -21.69 10.03
CA SER A 40 28.04 -20.59 10.92
C SER A 40 27.41 -19.22 10.58
N VAL A 41 26.49 -19.14 9.62
CA VAL A 41 25.69 -17.94 9.38
C VAL A 41 24.35 -18.07 10.13
N GLN A 42 24.43 -18.11 11.46
CA GLN A 42 23.29 -17.93 12.33
C GLN A 42 23.26 -16.47 12.79
N GLY A 43 22.28 -15.70 12.32
CA GLY A 43 21.96 -14.43 12.95
C GLY A 43 21.35 -13.30 12.12
N TRP A 44 20.73 -13.52 10.96
CA TRP A 44 19.86 -12.48 10.39
C TRP A 44 18.48 -12.52 11.05
N LYS A 45 18.40 -11.78 12.16
CA LYS A 45 17.14 -11.32 12.75
C LYS A 45 16.31 -10.61 11.67
N LYS A 46 15.03 -10.98 11.56
CA LYS A 46 14.01 -10.13 10.93
C LYS A 46 14.06 -8.76 11.61
N HIS A 47 14.64 -7.77 10.93
CA HIS A 47 14.48 -6.38 11.34
C HIS A 47 13.14 -5.87 10.82
N HIS A 48 12.23 -5.66 11.77
CA HIS A 48 11.19 -4.64 11.67
C HIS A 48 11.81 -3.35 11.13
N PHE A 49 11.17 -2.77 10.11
CA PHE A 49 11.54 -1.46 9.56
C PHE A 49 11.20 -0.38 10.59
N GLN A 50 12.11 -0.19 11.55
CA GLN A 50 12.08 0.86 12.54
C GLN A 50 13.05 1.94 12.09
N SER A 51 12.50 3.08 11.69
CA SER A 51 13.22 4.26 11.22
C SER A 51 14.06 4.85 12.34
N SER A 52 15.36 5.04 12.12
CA SER A 52 16.11 6.17 12.69
C SER A 52 17.53 6.28 12.12
N ASN A 53 17.93 7.54 11.93
CA ASN A 53 19.29 8.07 11.73
C ASN A 53 20.04 7.64 10.47
N ILE A 54 19.95 8.49 9.45
CA ILE A 54 21.09 8.77 8.56
C ILE A 54 21.46 10.24 8.72
N GLN A 55 22.71 10.43 9.10
CA GLN A 55 23.39 11.70 9.32
C GLN A 55 23.46 12.52 8.03
N HIS A 56 23.42 13.83 8.25
CA HIS A 56 23.80 14.91 7.35
C HIS A 56 24.87 14.53 6.32
N MET A 57 24.56 14.74 5.05
CA MET A 57 25.51 15.24 4.05
C MET A 57 24.81 16.38 3.33
N GLU A 58 25.16 17.61 3.73
CA GLU A 58 24.97 18.81 2.93
C GLU A 58 25.90 18.73 1.72
N GLU A 59 25.36 19.00 0.53
CA GLU A 59 26.17 19.53 -0.56
C GLU A 59 25.33 20.47 -1.44
N ASN A 60 25.74 21.73 -1.32
CA ASN A 60 25.55 22.94 -2.13
C ASN A 60 25.08 22.77 -3.58
N GLY A 61 24.23 23.70 -4.02
CA GLY A 61 23.89 23.86 -5.44
C GLY A 61 22.77 24.86 -5.73
N ASP A 62 23.10 26.13 -5.51
CA ASP A 62 22.70 27.32 -6.27
C ASP A 62 21.26 27.87 -6.23
N ASP A 63 21.21 29.06 -5.63
CA ASP A 63 20.18 30.10 -5.60
C ASP A 63 19.73 30.56 -6.99
N LEU A 64 18.42 30.85 -7.11
CA LEU A 64 17.90 32.01 -7.84
C LEU A 64 16.64 32.56 -7.13
N ASP A 65 16.87 33.73 -6.51
CA ASP A 65 16.01 34.91 -6.26
C ASP A 65 14.80 35.07 -7.22
N GLU A 66 13.69 35.78 -6.98
CA GLU A 66 13.28 36.88 -6.08
C GLU A 66 11.75 37.01 -6.31
N THR A 67 10.86 37.15 -5.32
CA THR A 67 10.20 38.39 -4.86
C THR A 67 9.12 37.93 -3.87
N GLY A 68 8.87 38.48 -2.68
CA GLY A 68 9.08 39.83 -2.18
C GLY A 68 7.74 40.55 -2.13
N ASP A 69 6.93 40.33 -1.07
CA ASP A 69 5.98 41.35 -0.60
C ASP A 69 5.65 41.20 0.89
N ARG A 70 5.64 42.38 1.52
CA ARG A 70 5.74 42.72 2.94
C ARG A 70 4.39 43.27 3.40
N TYR A 71 3.89 42.85 4.56
CA TYR A 71 2.91 43.63 5.33
C TYR A 71 3.26 43.56 6.83
N GLU A 72 3.42 44.74 7.44
CA GLU A 72 3.73 44.98 8.85
C GLU A 72 2.47 45.18 9.71
N ASP A 73 2.62 44.78 10.96
CA ASP A 73 2.16 45.34 12.24
C ASP A 73 0.68 45.52 12.64
N GLY A 74 0.43 45.17 13.91
CA GLY A 74 -0.77 45.51 14.66
C GLY A 74 -0.90 44.80 16.02
N ASP A 75 -0.11 45.23 17.01
CA ASP A 75 -0.12 44.86 18.43
C ASP A 75 -1.41 45.28 19.19
N LYS A 76 -1.84 44.48 20.18
CA LYS A 76 -2.39 44.93 21.49
C LYS A 76 -2.67 43.79 22.49
N SER A 77 -1.96 43.88 23.63
CA SER A 77 -2.28 43.47 25.02
C SER A 77 -3.79 43.65 25.39
N GLU A 78 -4.47 42.97 26.34
CA GLU A 78 -4.08 42.48 27.68
C GLU A 78 -5.27 41.75 28.40
N THR A 79 -4.97 40.96 29.46
CA THR A 79 -5.80 40.52 30.63
C THR A 79 -6.80 39.33 30.59
N GLY A 80 -6.70 38.47 31.63
CA GLY A 80 -7.87 37.82 32.27
C GLY A 80 -7.79 36.30 32.54
N ASP A 81 -7.40 35.96 33.76
CA ASP A 81 -7.23 34.64 34.40
C ASP A 81 -8.55 33.86 34.70
N LYS A 82 -8.57 32.51 34.55
CA LYS A 82 -9.06 31.50 35.54
C LYS A 82 -9.32 30.08 34.99
N HIS A 83 -8.96 29.11 35.84
CA HIS A 83 -8.90 27.64 35.72
C HIS A 83 -10.18 26.87 35.33
N ASP A 84 -10.04 25.74 34.60
CA ASP A 84 -10.21 24.36 35.12
C ASP A 84 -10.30 23.27 34.01
N GLY A 85 -9.61 22.14 34.22
CA GLY A 85 -9.91 20.83 33.61
C GLY A 85 -8.99 20.34 32.49
N VAL A 86 -7.92 19.62 32.86
CA VAL A 86 -7.04 18.82 31.97
C VAL A 86 -7.58 17.39 31.89
N ASP A 87 -7.69 16.82 30.68
CA ASP A 87 -7.16 15.49 30.29
C ASP A 87 -7.74 15.03 28.93
N GLU A 88 -6.88 14.98 27.90
CA GLU A 88 -6.70 13.85 26.98
C GLU A 88 -5.38 14.08 26.20
N LEU A 89 -4.36 13.23 26.45
CA LEU A 89 -3.03 13.38 25.89
C LEU A 89 -2.92 12.65 24.54
N VAL A 90 -2.90 13.41 23.45
CA VAL A 90 -2.45 12.91 22.14
C VAL A 90 -1.00 13.35 21.91
N ALA A 91 -0.10 12.39 21.82
CA ALA A 91 1.32 12.63 21.57
C ALA A 91 1.55 12.96 20.09
N ASN A 92 1.93 14.20 19.77
CA ASN A 92 2.38 14.57 18.44
C ASN A 92 3.89 14.87 18.44
N GLY A 93 4.61 14.21 17.54
CA GLY A 93 6.04 14.41 17.31
C GLY A 93 6.29 15.81 16.75
N LYS A 94 6.54 16.76 17.68
CA LYS A 94 6.87 18.18 17.49
C LYS A 94 5.69 19.11 17.15
N GLY A 95 4.82 19.31 18.14
CA GLY A 95 4.69 20.64 18.75
C GLY A 95 3.79 21.67 18.07
N ASN A 96 2.60 21.30 17.59
CA ASN A 96 1.41 22.13 17.77
C ASN A 96 0.15 21.25 17.67
N VAL A 97 -0.43 20.90 18.82
CA VAL A 97 -1.72 20.21 18.91
C VAL A 97 -2.78 21.30 18.72
N GLN A 98 -3.49 21.31 17.59
CA GLN A 98 -4.73 22.10 17.54
C GLN A 98 -5.75 21.39 18.43
N GLU A 99 -5.87 21.88 19.66
CA GLU A 99 -6.94 21.46 20.57
C GLU A 99 -8.29 21.73 19.89
N ARG A 100 -9.17 20.72 19.90
CA ARG A 100 -10.55 20.89 19.42
C ARG A 100 -11.22 21.94 20.32
N PRO A 101 -11.77 23.05 19.77
CA PRO A 101 -12.54 23.97 20.59
C PRO A 101 -13.72 23.19 21.18
N LYS A 102 -13.89 23.21 22.51
CA LYS A 102 -15.03 22.56 23.22
C LYS A 102 -16.41 22.98 22.69
N SER A 103 -16.48 24.02 21.87
CA SER A 103 -17.70 24.59 21.30
C SER A 103 -18.18 23.95 19.99
N VAL A 104 -17.44 23.02 19.39
CA VAL A 104 -17.84 22.38 18.12
C VAL A 104 -18.56 21.06 18.42
N PRO A 105 -19.83 20.88 17.99
CA PRO A 105 -20.50 19.59 18.14
C PRO A 105 -19.72 18.46 17.48
N ARG A 106 -19.78 17.27 18.07
CA ARG A 106 -19.15 16.09 17.51
C ARG A 106 -19.67 15.84 16.10
N GLY A 107 -18.76 15.44 15.20
CA GLY A 107 -19.09 15.16 13.81
C GLY A 107 -19.27 16.39 12.93
N VAL A 108 -18.96 17.60 13.42
CA VAL A 108 -18.97 18.85 12.64
C VAL A 108 -17.55 19.28 12.27
N HIS A 109 -17.34 19.71 11.02
CA HIS A 109 -16.07 20.26 10.57
C HIS A 109 -15.81 21.65 11.19
N PHE A 110 -14.55 21.99 11.48
CA PHE A 110 -14.22 23.22 12.20
C PHE A 110 -14.69 24.51 11.49
N SER A 111 -14.76 24.50 10.15
CA SER A 111 -15.26 25.64 9.36
C SER A 111 -16.74 25.92 9.61
N ASP A 112 -17.50 24.90 9.98
CA ASP A 112 -18.96 24.95 10.06
C ASP A 112 -19.44 25.17 11.50
N ALA A 113 -18.51 25.23 12.45
CA ALA A 113 -18.77 25.48 13.87
C ALA A 113 -19.59 26.75 14.14
N GLY A 114 -19.52 27.76 13.25
CA GLY A 114 -20.32 28.97 13.34
C GLY A 114 -21.83 28.72 13.16
N SER A 115 -22.20 27.77 12.30
CA SER A 115 -23.58 27.42 11.99
C SER A 115 -24.25 26.58 13.08
N TYR A 116 -23.44 25.96 13.96
CA TYR A 116 -23.86 25.08 15.04
C TYR A 116 -23.94 25.76 16.41
N LYS A 117 -24.17 27.07 16.42
CA LYS A 117 -24.32 27.85 17.66
C LYS A 117 -25.80 28.07 17.96
N ALA A 118 -26.16 27.93 19.24
CA ALA A 118 -27.48 28.31 19.71
C ALA A 118 -27.71 29.82 19.58
N ASP A 119 -28.96 30.21 19.32
CA ASP A 119 -29.39 31.60 19.38
C ASP A 119 -29.44 32.11 20.84
N ALA A 120 -29.77 33.40 21.04
CA ALA A 120 -29.86 34.00 22.38
C ALA A 120 -30.89 33.34 23.31
N ARG A 121 -31.78 32.48 22.78
CA ARG A 121 -32.78 31.72 23.54
C ARG A 121 -32.36 30.26 23.76
N GLY A 122 -31.17 29.86 23.34
CA GLY A 122 -30.69 28.49 23.45
C GLY A 122 -31.22 27.55 22.36
N LEU A 123 -31.74 28.08 21.25
CA LEU A 123 -32.28 27.29 20.14
C LEU A 123 -31.28 27.18 18.99
N PHE A 124 -31.07 25.97 18.48
CA PHE A 124 -30.40 25.69 17.22
C PHE A 124 -31.41 25.82 16.07
N LYS A 125 -30.98 26.40 14.94
CA LYS A 125 -31.77 26.45 13.70
C LYS A 125 -31.20 25.38 12.76
N CYS A 126 -32.04 24.47 12.27
CA CYS A 126 -31.62 23.50 11.26
C CYS A 126 -31.04 24.24 10.03
N LEU A 127 -30.01 23.69 9.40
CA LEU A 127 -29.19 24.42 8.43
C LEU A 127 -29.93 24.83 7.14
N GLU A 128 -30.86 24.00 6.67
CA GLU A 128 -31.62 24.21 5.43
C GLU A 128 -33.10 24.54 5.68
N SER A 129 -33.56 24.53 6.93
CA SER A 129 -34.97 24.81 7.27
C SER A 129 -35.13 25.91 8.31
N GLU A 130 -36.34 26.46 8.43
CA GLU A 130 -36.67 27.45 9.46
C GLU A 130 -37.01 26.83 10.82
N LEU A 131 -36.98 25.48 10.93
CA LEU A 131 -37.23 24.78 12.18
C LEU A 131 -36.14 25.13 13.19
N ARG A 132 -36.56 25.35 14.43
CA ARG A 132 -35.69 25.62 15.57
C ARG A 132 -35.94 24.60 16.67
N ILE A 133 -34.87 23.98 17.14
CA ILE A 133 -34.89 22.97 18.19
C ILE A 133 -34.01 23.45 19.36
N PRO A 134 -34.29 23.05 20.61
CA PRO A 134 -33.36 23.23 21.71
C PRO A 134 -31.96 22.69 21.40
N MET A 135 -30.90 23.43 21.77
CA MET A 135 -29.52 23.04 21.48
C MET A 135 -29.12 21.67 22.07
N ASN A 136 -29.79 21.23 23.14
CA ASN A 136 -29.58 19.92 23.75
C ASN A 136 -30.17 18.75 22.95
N GLN A 137 -30.92 19.02 21.87
CA GLN A 137 -31.36 18.02 20.90
C GLN A 137 -30.34 17.81 19.78
N VAL A 138 -29.28 18.62 19.71
CA VAL A 138 -28.18 18.36 18.78
C VAL A 138 -27.35 17.20 19.34
N ASN A 139 -27.21 16.13 18.55
CA ASN A 139 -26.55 14.88 18.93
C ASN A 139 -27.22 14.15 20.11
N ASP A 140 -28.55 14.10 20.16
CA ASP A 140 -29.30 13.41 21.22
C ASP A 140 -29.78 11.99 20.83
N ASP A 141 -29.33 11.50 19.66
CA ASP A 141 -29.69 10.22 19.06
C ASP A 141 -31.17 10.17 18.60
N TYR A 142 -31.74 11.33 18.26
CA TYR A 142 -33.07 11.48 17.69
C TYR A 142 -33.07 12.49 16.53
N CYS A 143 -33.71 12.11 15.41
CA CYS A 143 -33.74 12.96 14.21
C CYS A 143 -34.92 13.94 14.25
N ASP A 144 -34.69 15.16 14.76
CA ASP A 144 -35.62 16.28 14.85
C ASP A 144 -35.59 17.17 13.59
N CYS A 145 -34.42 17.40 13.00
CA CYS A 145 -34.31 18.26 11.82
C CYS A 145 -34.59 17.51 10.51
N PRO A 146 -35.41 18.08 9.59
CA PRO A 146 -35.71 17.44 8.31
C PRO A 146 -34.50 17.31 7.37
N ASP A 147 -33.47 18.13 7.59
CA ASP A 147 -32.21 18.15 6.84
C ASP A 147 -31.09 17.35 7.52
N SER A 148 -31.39 16.62 8.60
CA SER A 148 -30.42 15.82 9.37
C SER A 148 -29.29 16.63 10.03
N SER A 149 -29.43 17.96 10.11
CA SER A 149 -28.36 18.82 10.60
C SER A 149 -28.14 18.77 12.11
N ASP A 150 -29.11 18.26 12.86
CA ASP A 150 -29.09 18.05 14.31
C ASP A 150 -28.28 16.84 14.76
N GLU A 151 -28.05 15.86 13.87
CA GLU A 151 -27.35 14.61 14.22
C GLU A 151 -26.03 14.40 13.47
N PRO A 152 -25.09 15.36 13.48
CA PRO A 152 -23.78 15.18 12.84
C PRO A 152 -22.89 14.14 13.56
N GLY A 153 -23.17 13.85 14.84
CA GLY A 153 -22.35 13.06 15.75
C GLY A 153 -22.91 11.69 16.13
N THR A 154 -24.08 11.32 15.62
CA THR A 154 -24.76 10.05 15.89
C THR A 154 -25.25 9.38 14.60
N SER A 155 -25.88 8.21 14.74
CA SER A 155 -26.47 7.45 13.64
C SER A 155 -27.96 7.72 13.41
N ALA A 156 -28.58 8.65 14.14
CA ALA A 156 -30.04 8.78 14.20
C ALA A 156 -30.70 9.28 12.91
N CYS A 157 -30.03 10.16 12.15
CA CYS A 157 -30.55 10.66 10.88
C CYS A 157 -29.95 9.90 9.67
N PRO A 158 -30.76 9.45 8.69
CA PRO A 158 -30.29 8.60 7.59
C PRO A 158 -29.40 9.29 6.55
N HIS A 159 -29.46 10.62 6.46
CA HIS A 159 -28.67 11.42 5.51
C HIS A 159 -27.62 12.30 6.19
N ALA A 160 -27.45 12.16 7.51
CA ALA A 160 -26.40 12.86 8.24
C ALA A 160 -25.02 12.36 7.83
N ARG A 161 -24.05 13.27 7.96
CA ARG A 161 -22.63 13.04 7.64
C ARG A 161 -21.82 13.40 8.88
N PHE A 162 -20.93 12.50 9.25
CA PHE A 162 -20.04 12.68 10.37
C PHE A 162 -18.66 13.08 9.87
N PHE A 163 -18.15 14.22 10.33
CA PHE A 163 -16.79 14.65 10.05
C PHE A 163 -15.80 14.04 11.07
N CYS A 164 -14.79 13.33 10.55
CA CYS A 164 -13.67 12.86 11.36
C CYS A 164 -12.95 14.03 12.04
N THR A 165 -12.44 13.83 13.25
CA THR A 165 -11.79 14.91 14.02
C THR A 165 -10.52 15.39 13.35
N VAL A 166 -9.67 14.45 12.96
CA VAL A 166 -8.44 14.70 12.25
C VAL A 166 -8.73 14.61 10.75
N GLN A 167 -8.52 15.74 10.07
CA GLN A 167 -8.60 15.82 8.61
C GLN A 167 -7.21 15.66 8.02
N ILE A 168 -7.09 14.81 7.01
CA ILE A 168 -5.83 14.55 6.31
C ILE A 168 -5.52 15.72 5.37
N PRO A 169 -4.41 16.46 5.56
CA PRO A 169 -4.02 17.55 4.67
C PRO A 169 -3.94 17.14 3.19
N HIS A 170 -4.28 18.09 2.31
CA HIS A 170 -4.24 17.92 0.85
C HIS A 170 -5.12 16.78 0.30
N ARG A 171 -6.07 16.28 1.09
CA ARG A 171 -7.18 15.44 0.62
C ARG A 171 -8.50 16.16 0.76
N ASP A 172 -9.49 15.64 0.05
CA ASP A 172 -10.88 16.04 0.27
C ASP A 172 -11.28 15.74 1.72
N VAL A 173 -12.18 16.57 2.25
CA VAL A 173 -12.67 16.45 3.63
C VAL A 173 -13.22 15.04 3.85
N GLN A 174 -12.69 14.36 4.87
CA GLN A 174 -13.13 13.03 5.24
C GLN A 174 -14.40 13.13 6.07
N PHE A 175 -15.45 12.51 5.55
CA PHE A 175 -16.71 12.29 6.24
C PHE A 175 -17.13 10.83 6.07
N VAL A 176 -17.88 10.33 7.04
CA VAL A 176 -18.52 9.02 6.98
C VAL A 176 -20.04 9.21 7.04
N TYR A 177 -20.79 8.23 6.53
CA TYR A 177 -22.25 8.24 6.68
C TYR A 177 -22.62 7.98 8.14
N SER A 178 -23.74 8.53 8.60
CA SER A 178 -24.26 8.33 9.95
C SER A 178 -24.37 6.87 10.38
N SER A 179 -24.65 5.96 9.45
CA SER A 179 -24.70 4.50 9.70
C SER A 179 -23.38 3.89 10.19
N HIS A 180 -22.26 4.56 9.97
CA HIS A 180 -20.92 4.14 10.40
C HIS A 180 -20.51 4.74 11.75
N VAL A 181 -21.37 5.59 12.34
CA VAL A 181 -21.06 6.20 13.63
C VAL A 181 -21.43 5.22 14.74
N ASN A 182 -20.44 4.80 15.51
CA ASN A 182 -20.57 3.82 16.59
C ASN A 182 -21.15 2.46 16.10
N ASP A 183 -20.71 1.97 14.95
CA ASP A 183 -21.08 0.64 14.43
C ASP A 183 -20.06 -0.46 14.83
N GLY A 184 -18.95 -0.06 15.44
CA GLY A 184 -17.86 -0.92 15.90
C GLY A 184 -16.74 -1.13 14.88
N ILE A 185 -16.77 -0.41 13.76
CA ILE A 185 -15.74 -0.35 12.72
C ILE A 185 -15.12 1.05 12.75
N CYS A 186 -13.79 1.13 12.67
CA CYS A 186 -13.08 2.40 12.64
C CYS A 186 -12.94 2.88 11.19
N ASP A 187 -13.84 3.75 10.74
CA ASP A 187 -13.84 4.34 9.41
C ASP A 187 -13.03 5.65 9.37
N CYS A 188 -13.01 6.41 10.46
CA CYS A 188 -12.09 7.52 10.59
C CYS A 188 -10.68 7.03 10.94
N CYS A 189 -9.64 7.66 10.37
CA CYS A 189 -8.26 7.28 10.68
C CYS A 189 -7.88 7.51 12.15
N ASP A 190 -8.55 8.45 12.80
CA ASP A 190 -8.38 8.79 14.22
C ASP A 190 -9.34 8.00 15.13
N GLY A 191 -10.26 7.21 14.56
CA GLY A 191 -11.29 6.47 15.30
C GLY A 191 -12.37 7.32 15.94
N SER A 192 -12.52 8.59 15.55
CA SER A 192 -13.43 9.53 16.22
C SER A 192 -14.92 9.26 16.02
N ASP A 193 -15.26 8.45 15.01
CA ASP A 193 -16.57 7.88 14.72
C ASP A 193 -17.04 6.87 15.77
N GLU A 194 -16.12 6.22 16.50
CA GLU A 194 -16.39 5.14 17.45
C GLU A 194 -16.28 5.55 18.92
N TRP A 195 -16.76 6.75 19.26
CA TRP A 195 -16.63 7.36 20.58
C TRP A 195 -17.45 6.67 21.69
N GLN A 196 -18.44 5.83 21.34
CA GLN A 196 -19.18 4.97 22.28
C GLN A 196 -18.49 3.62 22.52
N ASP A 197 -17.39 3.33 21.82
CA ASP A 197 -16.64 2.07 21.97
C ASP A 197 -17.50 0.81 21.74
N LYS A 198 -18.55 0.90 20.89
CA LYS A 198 -19.39 -0.25 20.55
C LYS A 198 -18.53 -1.32 19.88
N ARG A 199 -18.68 -2.58 20.30
CA ARG A 199 -17.86 -3.70 19.81
C ARG A 199 -18.70 -4.53 18.85
N VAL A 200 -18.13 -4.85 17.69
CA VAL A 200 -18.74 -5.83 16.79
C VAL A 200 -18.85 -7.21 17.47
N PRO A 201 -19.93 -7.96 17.23
CA PRO A 201 -20.06 -9.33 17.73
C PRO A 201 -18.91 -10.24 17.24
N SER A 202 -18.54 -11.23 18.05
CA SER A 202 -17.41 -12.12 17.75
C SER A 202 -17.51 -12.85 16.41
N ASN A 203 -18.73 -13.11 15.92
CA ASN A 203 -18.98 -13.75 14.63
C ASN A 203 -18.83 -12.82 13.41
N MET A 204 -18.71 -11.51 13.62
CA MET A 204 -18.49 -10.50 12.57
C MET A 204 -17.04 -9.99 12.56
N LYS A 205 -16.26 -10.31 13.60
CA LYS A 205 -14.86 -9.89 13.73
C LYS A 205 -14.01 -10.52 12.63
N LEU A 206 -13.43 -9.66 11.78
CA LEU A 206 -12.48 -10.08 10.75
C LEU A 206 -11.08 -10.27 11.36
N ASP A 207 -10.59 -11.50 11.34
CA ASP A 207 -9.25 -11.85 11.80
C ASP A 207 -8.19 -11.47 10.75
N GLY A 208 -7.83 -10.18 10.67
CA GLY A 208 -6.52 -9.61 10.29
C GLY A 208 -5.73 -10.10 9.06
N LYS A 209 -6.22 -11.07 8.27
CA LYS A 209 -5.50 -11.64 7.12
C LYS A 209 -5.94 -11.04 5.79
N THR A 210 -7.08 -10.38 5.77
CA THR A 210 -7.70 -9.82 4.56
C THR A 210 -8.21 -8.40 4.81
N GLY A 211 -7.29 -7.44 4.93
CA GLY A 211 -7.50 -6.07 4.45
C GLY A 211 -8.30 -5.08 5.32
N ALA A 212 -7.69 -3.91 5.52
CA ALA A 212 -8.23 -2.54 5.69
C ALA A 212 -9.36 -2.23 6.69
N VAL A 213 -10.13 -3.19 7.17
CA VAL A 213 -11.22 -2.96 8.14
C VAL A 213 -10.65 -3.09 9.55
N PHE A 214 -10.77 -2.02 10.33
CA PHE A 214 -10.33 -1.99 11.72
C PHE A 214 -11.57 -2.00 12.61
N HIS A 215 -11.55 -2.79 13.69
CA HIS A 215 -12.64 -2.82 14.66
C HIS A 215 -12.21 -2.11 15.93
N THR A 216 -13.18 -1.68 16.72
CA THR A 216 -12.92 -1.07 18.02
C THR A 216 -12.21 -2.02 19.01
N PRO A 217 -11.41 -1.51 19.97
CA PRO A 217 -11.10 -0.09 20.19
C PRO A 217 -10.22 0.48 19.07
N CYS A 218 -10.58 1.69 18.63
CA CYS A 218 -9.86 2.34 17.55
C CYS A 218 -8.49 2.85 18.01
N ILE A 219 -7.55 2.89 17.07
CA ILE A 219 -6.20 3.42 17.26
C ILE A 219 -6.02 4.50 16.21
N ASP A 220 -5.48 5.66 16.60
CA ASP A 220 -5.12 6.71 15.65
C ASP A 220 -4.03 6.21 14.68
N ARG A 221 -4.41 6.16 13.40
CA ARG A 221 -3.59 5.77 12.25
C ARG A 221 -3.42 6.92 11.26
N CYS A 222 -3.87 8.13 11.58
CA CYS A 222 -3.75 9.26 10.66
C CYS A 222 -2.28 9.54 10.32
N GLY A 223 -1.35 9.37 11.26
CA GLY A 223 0.09 9.46 11.00
C GLY A 223 0.61 8.43 9.98
N ASP A 224 0.14 7.18 10.05
CA ASP A 224 0.48 6.14 9.07
C ASP A 224 -0.06 6.49 7.68
N VAL A 225 -1.30 6.98 7.62
CA VAL A 225 -1.92 7.45 6.38
C VAL A 225 -1.12 8.59 5.78
N MET A 226 -0.78 9.61 6.57
CA MET A 226 0.02 10.76 6.11
C MET A 226 1.36 10.33 5.52
N LYS A 227 2.06 9.42 6.21
CA LYS A 227 3.34 8.90 5.73
C LYS A 227 3.21 8.18 4.38
N ILE A 228 2.16 7.39 4.18
CA ILE A 228 1.88 6.74 2.90
C ILE A 228 1.69 7.79 1.79
N LEU A 229 0.96 8.87 2.06
CA LEU A 229 0.74 9.95 1.07
C LEU A 229 2.03 10.69 0.71
N GLU A 230 2.85 11.02 1.71
CA GLU A 230 4.15 11.64 1.49
C GLU A 230 5.07 10.75 0.65
N ASP A 231 5.09 9.44 0.94
CA ASP A 231 5.86 8.47 0.17
C ASP A 231 5.34 8.33 -1.26
N GLU A 232 4.02 8.30 -1.49
CA GLU A 232 3.43 8.28 -2.83
C GLU A 232 3.83 9.54 -3.64
N GLN A 233 3.76 10.73 -3.04
CA GLN A 233 4.18 11.97 -3.68
C GLN A 233 5.68 11.99 -3.98
N ARG A 234 6.51 11.51 -3.05
CA ARG A 234 7.97 11.39 -3.23
C ARG A 234 8.30 10.45 -4.37
N ILE A 235 7.67 9.27 -4.40
CA ILE A 235 7.83 8.28 -5.47
C ILE A 235 7.41 8.88 -6.80
N ARG A 236 6.30 9.62 -6.85
CA ARG A 236 5.84 10.28 -8.07
C ARG A 236 6.83 11.31 -8.59
N ARG A 237 7.34 12.19 -7.74
CA ARG A 237 8.33 13.22 -8.12
C ARG A 237 9.62 12.59 -8.64
N GLN A 238 10.19 11.64 -7.89
CA GLN A 238 11.42 10.95 -8.30
C GLN A 238 11.21 10.05 -9.53
N GLY A 239 10.04 9.42 -9.63
CA GLY A 239 9.64 8.60 -10.76
C GLY A 239 9.57 9.41 -12.07
N LEU A 240 9.00 10.63 -12.03
CA LEU A 240 9.00 11.56 -13.17
C LEU A 240 10.41 11.94 -13.64
N LEU A 241 11.37 12.10 -12.71
CA LEU A 241 12.76 12.35 -13.08
C LEU A 241 13.38 11.14 -13.80
N ARG A 242 13.12 9.93 -13.30
CA ARG A 242 13.59 8.67 -13.91
C ARG A 242 12.88 8.33 -15.22
N GLN A 243 11.62 8.76 -15.39
CA GLN A 243 10.80 8.56 -16.58
C GLN A 243 11.48 9.14 -17.84
N LYS A 244 12.27 10.22 -17.70
CA LYS A 244 12.99 10.86 -18.82
C LYS A 244 13.78 9.86 -19.67
N ARG A 245 14.37 8.81 -19.07
CA ARG A 245 15.12 7.78 -19.82
C ARG A 245 14.25 6.99 -20.80
N TYR A 246 13.00 6.73 -20.44
CA TYR A 246 12.04 5.99 -21.26
C TYR A 246 11.58 6.83 -22.44
N LEU A 247 11.29 8.11 -22.20
CA LEU A 247 10.93 9.06 -23.26
C LEU A 247 12.05 9.18 -24.29
N VAL A 248 13.32 9.27 -23.85
CA VAL A 248 14.47 9.30 -24.77
C VAL A 248 14.57 8.03 -25.59
N ALA A 249 14.45 6.85 -24.97
CA ALA A 249 14.48 5.58 -25.68
C ALA A 249 13.35 5.45 -26.71
N ALA A 250 12.18 6.04 -26.42
CA ALA A 250 11.03 5.99 -27.31
C ALA A 250 11.11 6.94 -28.52
N ARG A 251 12.02 7.93 -28.51
CA ARG A 251 12.18 8.90 -29.62
C ARG A 251 12.50 8.23 -30.95
N ASN A 252 13.35 7.20 -30.94
CA ASN A 252 13.81 6.50 -32.14
C ASN A 252 12.80 5.49 -32.70
N LEU A 253 11.63 5.34 -32.06
CA LEU A 253 10.61 4.39 -32.51
C LEU A 253 9.80 4.94 -33.69
N THR A 254 9.47 4.04 -34.61
CA THR A 254 8.48 4.29 -35.66
C THR A 254 7.09 4.53 -35.06
N LEU A 255 6.18 5.13 -35.82
CA LEU A 255 4.79 5.37 -35.39
C LEU A 255 4.09 4.08 -34.95
N PHE A 256 4.26 2.99 -35.71
CA PHE A 256 3.69 1.68 -35.38
C PHE A 256 4.24 1.14 -34.05
N GLN A 257 5.55 1.25 -33.84
CA GLN A 257 6.17 0.84 -32.56
C GLN A 257 5.67 1.69 -31.39
N ARG A 258 5.54 3.01 -31.58
CA ARG A 258 5.01 3.89 -30.51
C ARG A 258 3.61 3.45 -30.11
N GLN A 259 2.72 3.20 -31.06
CA GLN A 259 1.36 2.72 -30.77
C GLN A 259 1.35 1.40 -29.99
N LYS A 260 2.30 0.49 -30.28
CA LYS A 260 2.43 -0.78 -29.56
C LYS A 260 2.84 -0.59 -28.10
N TYR A 261 3.74 0.35 -27.80
CA TYR A 261 4.33 0.53 -26.47
C TYR A 261 3.71 1.68 -25.65
N GLY A 262 2.43 1.98 -25.89
CA GLY A 262 1.66 2.95 -25.13
C GLY A 262 1.91 4.39 -25.59
N PRO A 263 1.46 5.41 -24.84
CA PRO A 263 1.61 6.80 -25.24
C PRO A 263 3.07 7.16 -25.52
N ALA A 264 3.33 7.72 -26.70
CA ALA A 264 4.66 8.04 -27.22
C ALA A 264 5.65 6.85 -27.27
N GLY A 265 5.22 5.61 -27.05
CA GLY A 265 6.08 4.42 -26.99
C GLY A 265 6.85 4.27 -25.67
N ILE A 266 6.43 4.95 -24.60
CA ILE A 266 7.18 5.08 -23.34
C ILE A 266 7.52 3.74 -22.68
N PHE A 267 6.71 2.70 -22.86
CA PHE A 267 6.94 1.39 -22.25
C PHE A 267 7.88 0.49 -23.06
N TYR A 268 8.51 0.99 -24.13
CA TYR A 268 9.35 0.20 -25.02
C TYR A 268 10.50 -0.52 -24.30
N LEU A 269 11.16 0.13 -23.35
CA LEU A 269 12.25 -0.50 -22.58
C LEU A 269 11.76 -1.72 -21.79
N LEU A 270 10.52 -1.67 -21.27
CA LEU A 270 9.94 -2.82 -20.55
C LEU A 270 9.67 -4.01 -21.47
N SER A 271 9.54 -3.79 -22.78
CA SER A 271 9.35 -4.87 -23.75
C SER A 271 10.60 -5.72 -24.01
N GLN A 272 11.76 -5.26 -23.55
CA GLN A 272 13.05 -5.91 -23.80
C GLN A 272 13.47 -6.87 -22.68
N GLN A 273 12.75 -6.88 -21.55
CA GLN A 273 13.14 -7.61 -20.35
C GLN A 273 11.95 -8.34 -19.73
N CYS A 274 12.25 -9.39 -18.99
CA CYS A 274 11.29 -10.14 -18.20
C CYS A 274 11.64 -10.01 -16.72
N TYR A 275 10.63 -10.02 -15.88
CA TYR A 275 10.73 -9.80 -14.44
C TYR A 275 10.20 -11.02 -13.71
N GLU A 276 10.86 -11.40 -12.62
CA GLU A 276 10.45 -12.54 -11.80
C GLU A 276 9.95 -12.10 -10.44
N HIS A 277 8.92 -12.77 -9.95
CA HIS A 277 8.35 -12.56 -8.62
C HIS A 277 7.99 -13.89 -7.99
N LYS A 278 8.45 -14.09 -6.75
CA LYS A 278 8.14 -15.30 -5.99
C LYS A 278 7.02 -15.01 -5.01
N ALA A 279 5.89 -15.67 -5.18
CA ALA A 279 4.75 -15.58 -4.28
C ALA A 279 4.26 -16.98 -3.91
N HIS A 280 4.15 -17.25 -2.61
CA HIS A 280 3.81 -18.56 -2.05
C HIS A 280 4.72 -19.67 -2.59
N GLU A 281 4.13 -20.67 -3.26
CA GLU A 281 4.82 -21.82 -3.84
C GLU A 281 5.18 -21.64 -5.32
N TYR A 282 4.92 -20.47 -5.90
CA TYR A 282 5.13 -20.19 -7.32
C TYR A 282 6.14 -19.07 -7.58
N VAL A 283 6.82 -19.18 -8.71
CA VAL A 283 7.61 -18.14 -9.34
C VAL A 283 6.88 -17.70 -10.60
N TYR A 284 6.56 -16.41 -10.68
CA TYR A 284 5.92 -15.78 -11.81
C TYR A 284 6.96 -15.05 -12.64
N THR A 285 6.96 -15.28 -13.95
CA THR A 285 7.81 -14.56 -14.91
C THR A 285 6.91 -13.73 -15.81
N VAL A 286 7.07 -12.41 -15.78
CA VAL A 286 6.29 -11.45 -16.57
C VAL A 286 7.22 -10.79 -17.58
N CYS A 287 6.96 -11.03 -18.87
CA CYS A 287 7.53 -10.30 -19.99
C CYS A 287 6.43 -9.37 -20.52
N PRO A 288 6.40 -8.08 -20.16
CA PRO A 288 5.21 -7.22 -20.25
C PRO A 288 4.50 -7.20 -21.61
N PHE A 289 5.24 -7.36 -22.71
CA PHE A 289 4.70 -7.32 -24.08
C PHE A 289 4.70 -8.68 -24.78
N GLU A 290 5.13 -9.75 -24.10
CA GLU A 290 5.28 -11.08 -24.70
C GLU A 290 4.42 -12.13 -24.00
N SER A 291 4.64 -12.39 -22.71
CA SER A 291 3.93 -13.45 -21.99
C SER A 291 4.04 -13.35 -20.47
N VAL A 292 3.10 -14.00 -19.78
CA VAL A 292 3.14 -14.23 -18.33
C VAL A 292 3.15 -15.73 -18.08
N ARG A 293 4.07 -16.21 -17.24
CA ARG A 293 4.27 -17.62 -16.95
C ARG A 293 4.34 -17.85 -15.45
N GLN A 294 3.92 -19.03 -15.02
CA GLN A 294 4.00 -19.50 -13.65
C GLN A 294 4.77 -20.83 -13.62
N GLN A 295 5.62 -21.00 -12.61
CA GLN A 295 6.35 -22.24 -12.35
C GLN A 295 6.40 -22.51 -10.84
N GLY A 296 6.32 -23.78 -10.42
CA GLY A 296 6.50 -24.14 -9.01
C GLY A 296 7.93 -23.86 -8.52
N THR A 297 8.07 -23.45 -7.26
CA THR A 297 9.34 -23.02 -6.64
C THR A 297 10.43 -24.09 -6.65
N GLY A 298 10.06 -25.36 -6.76
CA GLY A 298 11.02 -26.47 -6.88
C GLY A 298 11.69 -26.59 -8.26
N GLY A 299 11.28 -25.79 -9.27
CA GLY A 299 11.74 -25.94 -10.66
C GLY A 299 11.22 -27.20 -11.37
N PHE A 300 10.84 -28.21 -10.60
CA PHE A 300 10.13 -29.41 -11.03
C PHE A 300 8.64 -29.11 -11.20
N GLY A 301 8.22 -28.80 -12.43
CA GLY A 301 6.83 -28.55 -12.78
C GLY A 301 6.70 -27.98 -14.19
N ALA A 302 5.62 -28.30 -14.88
CA ALA A 302 5.33 -27.70 -16.18
C ALA A 302 5.13 -26.19 -16.01
N LYS A 303 5.73 -25.39 -16.90
CA LYS A 303 5.48 -23.94 -16.94
C LYS A 303 4.06 -23.71 -17.45
N THR A 304 3.22 -23.08 -16.64
CA THR A 304 1.85 -22.72 -17.03
C THR A 304 1.84 -21.31 -17.63
N MET A 305 1.26 -21.16 -18.81
CA MET A 305 1.04 -19.88 -19.46
C MET A 305 -0.18 -19.19 -18.86
N LEU A 306 -0.01 -17.99 -18.29
CA LEU A 306 -1.10 -17.21 -17.71
C LEU A 306 -1.64 -16.13 -18.66
N GLY A 307 -0.93 -15.87 -19.76
CA GLY A 307 -1.33 -14.93 -20.80
C GLY A 307 -0.21 -14.71 -21.82
N ARG A 308 -0.61 -14.31 -23.02
CA ARG A 308 0.26 -14.03 -24.17
C ARG A 308 -0.14 -12.70 -24.77
N HIS A 309 0.86 -11.96 -25.22
CA HIS A 309 0.76 -10.65 -25.88
C HIS A 309 -0.02 -9.60 -25.06
N GLY A 310 0.62 -8.46 -24.79
CA GLY A 310 -0.04 -7.36 -24.09
C GLY A 310 -0.88 -6.51 -25.02
N GLU A 311 -2.19 -6.44 -24.78
CA GLU A 311 -3.10 -5.49 -25.42
C GLU A 311 -3.52 -4.39 -24.44
N TRP A 312 -3.45 -3.14 -24.88
CA TRP A 312 -3.85 -2.01 -24.04
C TRP A 312 -5.36 -1.97 -23.84
N THR A 313 -5.80 -2.12 -22.60
CA THR A 313 -7.20 -1.85 -22.21
C THR A 313 -7.38 -0.41 -21.72
N LYS A 314 -6.33 0.16 -21.10
CA LYS A 314 -6.31 1.55 -20.64
C LYS A 314 -4.93 2.18 -20.84
N GLN A 315 -4.93 3.43 -21.29
CA GLN A 315 -3.74 4.22 -21.59
C GLN A 315 -3.89 5.65 -21.07
N LYS A 316 -4.31 5.80 -19.81
CA LYS A 316 -4.43 7.11 -19.16
C LYS A 316 -3.30 7.27 -18.15
N SER A 317 -2.84 8.50 -17.93
CA SER A 317 -1.85 8.78 -16.89
C SER A 317 -2.37 8.27 -15.54
N GLY A 318 -1.59 7.41 -14.87
CA GLY A 318 -1.99 6.74 -13.63
C GLY A 318 -2.91 5.52 -13.77
N ASP A 319 -3.35 5.17 -14.99
CA ASP A 319 -4.22 4.02 -15.26
C ASP A 319 -3.81 3.34 -16.58
N TYR A 320 -2.63 2.71 -16.54
CA TYR A 320 -2.05 1.93 -17.63
C TYR A 320 -2.28 0.44 -17.40
N VAL A 321 -3.08 -0.18 -18.27
CA VAL A 321 -3.48 -1.58 -18.10
C VAL A 321 -3.30 -2.36 -19.39
N HIS A 322 -2.59 -3.48 -19.26
CA HIS A 322 -2.37 -4.50 -20.28
C HIS A 322 -3.20 -5.73 -20.00
N SER A 323 -4.01 -6.14 -20.96
CA SER A 323 -4.70 -7.43 -20.94
C SER A 323 -3.88 -8.44 -21.72
N MET A 324 -3.40 -9.49 -21.05
CA MET A 324 -2.66 -10.60 -21.64
C MET A 324 -3.54 -11.84 -21.63
N ARG A 325 -4.04 -12.25 -22.81
CA ARG A 325 -5.06 -13.31 -22.97
C ARG A 325 -4.44 -14.59 -23.53
N ASN A 326 -5.24 -15.62 -23.78
CA ASN A 326 -4.82 -16.84 -24.47
C ASN A 326 -3.69 -17.59 -23.73
N GLY A 327 -3.76 -17.64 -22.40
CA GLY A 327 -2.99 -18.57 -21.59
C GLY A 327 -3.51 -20.00 -21.70
N ASP A 328 -2.93 -20.89 -20.91
CA ASP A 328 -3.35 -22.29 -20.87
C ASP A 328 -4.78 -22.40 -20.31
N ALA A 329 -5.63 -23.21 -20.95
CA ALA A 329 -7.02 -23.42 -20.54
C ALA A 329 -7.19 -24.61 -19.57
N THR A 330 -6.13 -25.39 -19.36
CA THR A 330 -6.18 -26.64 -18.58
C THR A 330 -6.61 -26.37 -17.15
N LEU A 331 -7.61 -27.12 -16.65
CA LEU A 331 -8.18 -27.00 -15.30
C LEU A 331 -8.91 -25.67 -15.01
N CYS A 332 -9.17 -24.85 -16.03
CA CYS A 332 -9.97 -23.65 -15.91
C CYS A 332 -11.47 -23.94 -16.09
N PRO A 333 -12.35 -23.18 -15.40
CA PRO A 333 -13.80 -23.26 -15.60
C PRO A 333 -14.15 -23.05 -17.08
N ASP A 334 -15.11 -23.83 -17.57
CA ASP A 334 -15.66 -23.75 -18.93
C ASP A 334 -14.61 -23.81 -20.06
N GLY A 335 -13.43 -24.38 -19.77
CA GLY A 335 -12.31 -24.42 -20.71
C GLY A 335 -11.79 -23.04 -21.13
N GLN A 336 -12.09 -22.00 -20.36
CA GLN A 336 -11.63 -20.65 -20.68
C GLN A 336 -10.11 -20.54 -20.51
N PRO A 337 -9.39 -19.91 -21.45
CA PRO A 337 -7.96 -19.71 -21.31
C PRO A 337 -7.66 -18.76 -20.15
N ARG A 338 -6.56 -19.03 -19.44
CA ARG A 338 -6.04 -18.07 -18.45
C ARG A 338 -5.79 -16.71 -19.07
N GLN A 339 -6.00 -15.68 -18.28
CA GLN A 339 -5.69 -14.31 -18.66
C GLN A 339 -5.16 -13.52 -17.47
N THR A 340 -4.32 -12.54 -17.78
CA THR A 340 -3.66 -11.68 -16.80
C THR A 340 -3.93 -10.21 -17.13
N GLN A 341 -4.31 -9.41 -16.14
CA GLN A 341 -4.27 -7.96 -16.22
C GLN A 341 -2.96 -7.47 -15.61
N LEU A 342 -2.14 -6.77 -16.38
CA LEU A 342 -0.89 -6.17 -15.94
C LEU A 342 -1.11 -4.67 -15.78
N ARG A 343 -1.08 -4.18 -14.54
CA ARG A 343 -1.23 -2.76 -14.21
C ARG A 343 0.13 -2.14 -13.96
N PHE A 344 0.48 -1.14 -14.75
CA PHE A 344 1.69 -0.37 -14.51
C PHE A 344 1.38 0.79 -13.57
N LEU A 345 2.09 0.82 -12.45
CA LEU A 345 1.99 1.83 -11.40
C LEU A 345 3.25 2.69 -11.42
N CYS A 346 3.10 3.98 -11.16
CA CYS A 346 4.23 4.88 -11.00
C CYS A 346 5.13 4.38 -9.85
N GLY A 347 6.41 4.20 -10.16
CA GLY A 347 7.40 3.70 -9.21
C GLY A 347 8.81 4.12 -9.59
N LEU A 348 9.77 3.79 -8.74
CA LEU A 348 11.17 4.19 -8.94
C LEU A 348 11.98 3.18 -9.74
N GLU A 349 11.52 1.93 -9.78
CA GLU A 349 12.22 0.80 -10.37
C GLU A 349 11.24 -0.09 -11.13
N ASP A 350 11.76 -0.80 -12.13
CA ASP A 350 10.97 -1.75 -12.91
C ASP A 350 10.90 -3.09 -12.18
N GLY A 351 9.69 -3.54 -11.88
CA GLY A 351 9.53 -4.82 -11.21
C GLY A 351 8.09 -5.13 -10.83
N ILE A 352 7.86 -6.40 -10.55
CA ILE A 352 6.56 -6.89 -10.09
C ILE A 352 6.45 -6.61 -8.58
N ILE A 353 5.45 -5.84 -8.20
CA ILE A 353 5.11 -5.58 -6.79
C ILE A 353 4.42 -6.81 -6.21
N ASP A 354 3.45 -7.34 -6.94
CA ASP A 354 2.55 -8.39 -6.44
C ASP A 354 1.79 -9.07 -7.58
N VAL A 355 1.39 -10.33 -7.34
CA VAL A 355 0.58 -11.15 -8.26
C VAL A 355 -0.55 -11.79 -7.47
N THR A 356 -1.78 -11.52 -7.90
CA THR A 356 -2.99 -12.04 -7.24
C THR A 356 -3.87 -12.80 -8.23
N GLU A 357 -4.50 -13.89 -7.78
CA GLU A 357 -5.54 -14.58 -8.54
C GLU A 357 -6.90 -14.00 -8.12
N ALA A 358 -7.36 -12.99 -8.84
CA ALA A 358 -8.61 -12.28 -8.55
C ALA A 358 -9.84 -13.20 -8.65
N SER A 359 -9.79 -14.16 -9.58
CA SER A 359 -10.70 -15.30 -9.64
C SER A 359 -10.03 -16.43 -10.39
N LYS A 360 -10.59 -17.64 -10.33
CA LYS A 360 -9.96 -18.82 -10.94
C LYS A 360 -9.58 -18.57 -12.40
N CYS A 361 -8.30 -18.72 -12.73
CA CYS A 361 -7.71 -18.46 -14.05
C CYS A 361 -7.70 -16.98 -14.51
N ARG A 362 -7.93 -16.03 -13.60
CA ARG A 362 -7.81 -14.57 -13.84
C ARG A 362 -6.84 -13.97 -12.84
N TYR A 363 -5.74 -13.46 -13.36
CA TYR A 363 -4.64 -12.92 -12.57
C TYR A 363 -4.59 -11.40 -12.70
N ASP A 364 -4.23 -10.71 -11.63
CA ASP A 364 -3.89 -9.29 -11.62
C ASP A 364 -2.43 -9.14 -11.14
N VAL A 365 -1.62 -8.47 -11.94
CA VAL A 365 -0.21 -8.20 -11.67
C VAL A 365 -0.04 -6.69 -11.50
N ARG A 366 0.46 -6.30 -10.33
CA ARG A 366 0.87 -4.91 -10.08
C ARG A 366 2.35 -4.76 -10.41
N PHE A 367 2.67 -3.88 -11.34
CA PHE A 367 4.02 -3.67 -11.85
C PHE A 367 4.47 -2.23 -11.60
N SER A 368 5.54 -2.04 -10.84
CA SER A 368 6.19 -0.75 -10.63
C SER A 368 7.03 -0.40 -11.86
N SER A 369 6.92 0.83 -12.36
CA SER A 369 7.86 1.38 -13.34
C SER A 369 7.87 2.91 -13.34
N PRO A 370 9.04 3.55 -13.51
CA PRO A 370 9.08 4.99 -13.78
C PRO A 370 8.38 5.38 -15.09
N ALA A 371 8.21 4.44 -16.04
CA ALA A 371 7.48 4.70 -17.28
C ALA A 371 5.98 4.99 -17.09
N ALA A 372 5.42 4.62 -15.93
CA ALA A 372 4.02 4.82 -15.57
C ALA A 372 3.78 6.03 -14.63
N CYS A 373 4.86 6.66 -14.16
CA CYS A 373 4.83 8.07 -13.83
C CYS A 373 4.68 8.84 -15.16
#